data_AF-A0A6G1GBG6-F1
#
_entry.id   AF-A0A6G1GBG6-F1
#
_cell.length_a   1.000
_cell.length_b   1.000
_cell.length_c   1.000
_cell.angle_alpha   90.00
_cell.angle_beta   90.00
_cell.angle_gamma   90.00
#
_symmetry.space_group_name_H-M   'P 1'
#
loop_
_entity.id
_entity.type
_entity.pdbx_description
1 polymer ?
#
loop_
_entity_poly.entity_id
_entity_poly.type
_entity_poly.pdbx_seq_one_letter_code
_entity_poly.pdbx_strand_id
1 'polypeptide(L)'
;MDPFSAISSVFQIAGVLIAYITDFRNAPKELNDCAIEISHLTLLFTQIRLRAAYCDDTDRKFGDVWQTLVNDYEDDGPIQQYACTLNELHKMLPKPGNKSSAFSHRIRYHFNHQQISRILARLQRTTSIFQLALEMDVS
;
A
#
# COMPACT_ATOMS: atom_id res chain seq x y z
N MET A 1 16.50 4.03 8.97
CA MET A 1 15.73 2.91 9.58
C MET A 1 16.15 1.66 8.83
N ASP A 2 16.23 0.47 9.42
CA ASP A 2 16.47 -0.71 8.59
C ASP A 2 15.26 -0.96 7.67
N PRO A 3 15.45 -1.47 6.45
CA PRO A 3 14.38 -1.58 5.47
C PRO A 3 13.22 -2.47 5.93
N PHE A 4 13.48 -3.47 6.77
CA PHE A 4 12.45 -4.35 7.31
C PHE A 4 11.54 -3.64 8.33
N SER A 5 12.10 -2.77 9.16
CA SER A 5 11.34 -1.93 10.08
C SER A 5 10.46 -0.93 9.32
N ALA A 6 10.98 -0.33 8.26
CA ALA A 6 10.24 0.56 7.36
C ALA A 6 9.04 -0.13 6.70
N ILE A 7 9.28 -1.31 6.12
CA ILE A 7 8.24 -2.15 5.53
C ILE A 7 7.18 -2.52 6.58
N SER A 8 7.59 -2.82 7.82
CA SER A 8 6.66 -3.17 8.90
C SER A 8 5.78 -1.99 9.33
N SER A 9 6.30 -0.76 9.33
CA SER A 9 5.50 0.46 9.54
C SER A 9 4.48 0.68 8.41
N VAL A 10 4.87 0.42 7.16
CA VAL A 10 3.96 0.49 6.00
C VAL A 10 2.81 -0.50 6.15
N PHE A 11 3.11 -1.73 6.58
CA PHE A 11 2.09 -2.74 6.86
C PHE A 11 1.14 -2.37 8.00
N GLN A 12 1.64 -1.75 9.07
CA GLN A 12 0.78 -1.25 10.15
C GLN A 12 -0.19 -0.18 9.65
N ILE A 13 0.30 0.78 8.85
CA ILE A 13 -0.55 1.82 8.27
C ILE A 13 -1.59 1.18 7.32
N ALA A 14 -1.18 0.25 6.47
CA ALA A 14 -2.07 -0.49 5.57
C ALA A 14 -3.19 -1.21 6.35
N GLY A 15 -2.86 -1.93 7.43
CA GLY A 15 -3.82 -2.62 8.26
C GLY A 15 -4.84 -1.68 8.94
N VAL A 16 -4.37 -0.55 9.47
CA VAL A 16 -5.24 0.49 10.05
C VAL A 16 -6.20 1.06 9.00
N LEU A 17 -5.69 1.34 7.79
CA LEU A 17 -6.49 1.86 6.68
C LEU A 17 -7.57 0.87 6.24
N ILE A 18 -7.21 -0.41 6.06
CA ILE A 18 -8.15 -1.45 5.67
C ILE A 18 -9.26 -1.60 6.71
N ALA A 19 -8.91 -1.71 7.99
CA ALA A 19 -9.88 -1.85 9.08
C ALA A 19 -10.84 -0.65 9.10
N TYR A 20 -10.30 0.57 9.04
CA TYR A 20 -11.10 1.80 9.06
C TYR A 20 -12.08 1.89 7.88
N ILE A 21 -11.61 1.62 6.67
CA ILE A 21 -12.44 1.71 5.46
C ILE A 21 -13.55 0.65 5.50
N THR A 22 -13.22 -0.56 5.95
CA THR A 22 -14.16 -1.68 6.06
C THR A 22 -15.24 -1.43 7.11
N ASP A 23 -14.89 -0.78 8.23
CA ASP A 23 -15.83 -0.40 9.28
C ASP A 23 -16.73 0.78 8.89
N PHE A 24 -16.38 1.54 7.86
CA PHE A 24 -17.16 2.68 7.39
C PHE A 24 -18.37 2.22 6.54
N ARG A 25 -19.49 1.98 7.21
CA ARG A 25 -20.77 1.65 6.56
C ARG A 25 -21.14 2.70 5.51
N ASN A 26 -21.25 2.29 4.25
CA ASN A 26 -21.45 3.13 3.05
C ASN A 26 -20.23 3.93 2.59
N ALA A 27 -19.02 3.38 2.73
CA ALA A 27 -17.83 3.91 2.09
C ALA A 27 -18.05 4.16 0.59
N PRO A 28 -17.57 5.30 0.04
CA PRO A 28 -17.53 5.51 -1.40
C PRO A 28 -16.82 4.36 -2.10
N LYS A 29 -17.26 4.02 -3.32
CA LYS A 29 -16.71 2.88 -4.08
C LYS A 29 -15.19 2.98 -4.20
N GLU A 30 -14.67 4.16 -4.53
CA GLU A 30 -13.25 4.40 -4.74
C GLU A 30 -12.44 4.18 -3.45
N LEU A 31 -13.03 4.40 -2.28
CA LEU A 31 -12.41 4.15 -0.99
C LEU A 31 -12.34 2.64 -0.71
N ASN A 32 -13.39 1.89 -1.06
CA ASN A 32 -13.37 0.42 -1.01
C ASN A 32 -12.34 -0.15 -1.99
N ASP A 33 -12.27 0.39 -3.21
CA ASP A 33 -11.30 -0.01 -4.22
C ASP A 33 -9.86 0.25 -3.71
N CYS A 34 -9.61 1.35 -2.99
CA CYS A 34 -8.34 1.57 -2.31
C CYS A 34 -8.03 0.48 -1.27
N ALA A 35 -9.00 0.10 -0.43
CA ALA A 35 -8.78 -0.97 0.56
C ALA A 35 -8.47 -2.33 -0.09
N ILE A 36 -9.10 -2.63 -1.22
CA ILE A 36 -8.80 -3.83 -2.02
C ILE A 36 -7.37 -3.78 -2.54
N GLU A 37 -6.95 -2.68 -3.17
CA GLU A 37 -5.58 -2.54 -3.69
C GLU A 37 -4.52 -2.56 -2.59
N ILE A 38 -4.78 -1.94 -1.43
CA ILE A 38 -3.89 -1.99 -0.26
C ILE A 38 -3.75 -3.44 0.25
N SER A 39 -4.84 -4.19 0.27
CA SER A 39 -4.83 -5.61 0.65
C SER A 39 -4.02 -6.45 -0.34
N HIS A 40 -4.17 -6.17 -1.63
CA HIS A 40 -3.41 -6.83 -2.70
C HIS A 40 -1.92 -6.53 -2.59
N LEU A 41 -1.53 -5.26 -2.44
CA LEU A 41 -0.14 -4.86 -2.20
C LEU A 41 0.44 -5.52 -0.96
N THR A 42 -0.33 -5.58 0.12
CA THR A 42 0.08 -6.26 1.36
C THR A 42 0.40 -7.74 1.10
N LEU A 43 -0.43 -8.43 0.31
CA LEU A 43 -0.20 -9.82 -0.08
C LEU A 43 1.06 -9.96 -0.93
N LEU A 44 1.25 -9.13 -1.96
CA LEU A 44 2.43 -9.16 -2.84
C LEU A 44 3.71 -8.95 -2.04
N PHE A 45 3.75 -7.96 -1.15
CA PHE A 45 4.91 -7.74 -0.29
C PHE A 45 5.20 -8.93 0.63
N THR A 46 4.16 -9.58 1.15
CA THR A 46 4.33 -10.78 1.99
C THR A 46 4.94 -11.91 1.17
N GLN A 47 4.47 -12.14 -0.07
CA GLN A 47 5.05 -13.12 -0.98
C GLN A 47 6.51 -12.83 -1.30
N ILE A 48 6.84 -11.58 -1.63
CA ILE A 48 8.21 -11.14 -1.92
C ILE A 48 9.12 -11.38 -0.70
N ARG A 49 8.68 -11.02 0.51
CA ARG A 49 9.45 -11.24 1.75
C ARG A 49 9.68 -12.71 2.03
N LEU A 50 8.64 -13.54 1.88
CA LEU A 50 8.77 -14.98 2.08
C LEU A 50 9.76 -15.57 1.07
N ARG A 51 9.63 -15.22 -0.21
CA ARG A 51 10.57 -15.66 -1.24
C ARG A 51 12.00 -15.23 -0.93
N ALA A 52 12.22 -13.98 -0.53
CA ALA A 52 13.54 -13.49 -0.16
C ALA A 52 14.14 -14.20 1.07
N ALA A 53 13.29 -14.67 1.99
CA ALA A 53 13.73 -15.41 3.18
C ALA A 53 14.04 -16.89 2.90
N TYR A 54 13.47 -17.47 1.83
CA TYR A 54 13.58 -18.89 1.49
C TYR A 54 14.37 -19.17 0.20
N CYS A 55 14.74 -18.15 -0.58
CA CYS A 55 15.64 -18.33 -1.71
C CYS A 55 17.08 -18.54 -1.21
N ASP A 56 17.62 -19.74 -1.46
CA ASP A 56 19.06 -19.97 -1.49
C ASP A 56 19.69 -19.30 -2.73
N ASP A 57 21.02 -19.16 -2.75
CA ASP A 57 21.88 -18.53 -3.79
C ASP A 57 21.53 -18.86 -5.26
N THR A 58 20.71 -19.89 -5.50
CA THR A 58 20.14 -20.27 -6.80
C THR A 58 19.26 -19.22 -7.47
N ASP A 59 18.64 -18.31 -6.71
CA ASP A 59 17.73 -17.27 -7.26
C ASP A 59 18.31 -15.85 -7.14
N ARG A 60 19.58 -15.73 -7.55
CA ARG A 60 20.36 -14.49 -7.44
C ARG A 60 19.70 -13.30 -8.14
N LYS A 61 18.96 -13.54 -9.24
CA LYS A 61 18.21 -12.51 -9.96
C LYS A 61 17.10 -11.91 -9.11
N PHE A 62 16.30 -12.74 -8.43
CA PHE A 62 15.28 -12.26 -7.51
C PHE A 62 15.90 -11.54 -6.31
N GLY A 63 16.98 -12.10 -5.76
CA GLY A 63 17.74 -11.47 -4.68
C GLY A 63 18.21 -10.05 -5.04
N ASP A 64 18.76 -9.86 -6.24
CA ASP A 64 19.23 -8.55 -6.73
C ASP A 64 18.07 -7.56 -6.96
N VAL A 65 16.94 -8.02 -7.52
CA VAL A 65 15.74 -7.19 -7.73
C VAL A 65 15.12 -6.78 -6.40
N TRP A 66 15.01 -7.71 -5.45
CA TRP A 66 14.52 -7.44 -4.10
C TRP A 66 15.45 -6.48 -3.36
N GLN A 67 16.76 -6.74 -3.36
CA GLN A 67 17.75 -5.84 -2.77
C GLN A 67 17.65 -4.45 -3.39
N THR A 68 17.45 -4.34 -4.70
CA THR A 68 17.23 -3.04 -5.35
C THR A 68 15.96 -2.37 -4.82
N LEU A 69 14.82 -3.05 -4.83
CA LEU A 69 13.55 -2.51 -4.32
C LEU A 69 13.61 -2.05 -2.86
N VAL A 70 14.41 -2.74 -2.05
CA VAL A 70 14.60 -2.48 -0.62
C VAL A 70 15.61 -1.38 -0.36
N ASN A 71 16.73 -1.37 -1.08
CA ASN A 71 17.78 -0.36 -0.92
C ASN A 71 17.35 0.99 -1.50
N ASP A 72 16.48 0.98 -2.51
CA ASP A 72 15.87 2.19 -3.09
C ASP A 72 14.75 2.79 -2.20
N TYR A 73 14.58 2.27 -0.97
CA TYR A 73 13.62 2.80 0.00
C TYR A 73 13.87 4.28 0.36
N GLU A 74 15.12 4.75 0.33
CA GLU A 74 15.41 6.15 0.67
C GLU A 74 15.33 7.10 -0.56
N ASP A 75 15.41 6.57 -1.79
CA ASP A 75 15.56 7.34 -3.04
C ASP A 75 14.27 7.47 -3.87
N ASP A 76 13.11 7.58 -3.22
CA ASP A 76 11.78 7.59 -3.88
C ASP A 76 11.47 6.28 -4.64
N GLY A 77 12.04 5.16 -4.19
CA GLY A 77 11.74 3.85 -4.73
C GLY A 77 10.30 3.37 -4.44
N PRO A 78 9.87 2.25 -5.04
CA PRO A 78 8.47 1.81 -5.03
C PRO A 78 7.86 1.62 -3.64
N ILE A 79 8.66 1.18 -2.66
CA ILE A 79 8.23 0.99 -1.27
C ILE A 79 7.96 2.34 -0.59
N GLN A 80 8.81 3.34 -0.85
CA GLN A 80 8.65 4.68 -0.29
C GLN A 80 7.47 5.42 -0.94
N GLN A 81 7.29 5.28 -2.25
CA GLN A 81 6.11 5.79 -2.94
C GLN A 81 4.83 5.19 -2.38
N TYR A 82 4.82 3.89 -2.08
CA TYR A 82 3.69 3.23 -1.42
C TYR A 82 3.45 3.80 -0.01
N ALA A 83 4.49 3.91 0.81
CA ALA A 83 4.41 4.49 2.15
C ALA A 83 3.83 5.91 2.14
N CYS A 84 4.31 6.76 1.24
CA CYS A 84 3.80 8.11 1.04
C CYS A 84 2.33 8.12 0.62
N THR A 85 1.94 7.22 -0.30
CA THR A 85 0.56 7.07 -0.78
C THR A 85 -0.39 6.64 0.34
N LEU A 86 0.03 5.68 1.18
CA LEU A 86 -0.75 5.28 2.37
C LEU A 86 -0.89 6.41 3.39
N ASN A 87 0.19 7.17 3.63
CA ASN A 87 0.16 8.29 4.57
C ASN A 87 -0.75 9.42 4.07
N GLU A 88 -0.77 9.67 2.76
CA GLU A 88 -1.70 10.62 2.14
C GLU A 88 -3.15 10.17 2.33
N LEU A 89 -3.45 8.89 2.06
CA LEU A 89 -4.78 8.33 2.30
C LEU A 89 -5.18 8.42 3.78
N HIS A 90 -4.27 8.08 4.69
CA HIS A 90 -4.51 8.13 6.13
C HIS A 90 -4.82 9.54 6.63
N LYS A 91 -4.13 10.56 6.11
CA LYS A 91 -4.41 11.98 6.43
C LYS A 91 -5.77 12.44 5.92
N MET A 92 -6.27 11.83 4.84
CA MET A 92 -7.59 12.13 4.30
C MET A 92 -8.73 11.48 5.10
N LEU A 93 -8.44 10.39 5.81
CA LEU A 93 -9.42 9.74 6.67
C LEU A 93 -9.71 10.60 7.92
N PRO A 94 -10.97 10.65 8.37
CA PRO A 94 -11.33 11.26 9.64
C PRO A 94 -10.61 10.59 10.81
N LYS A 95 -9.95 11.38 11.65
CA LYS A 95 -9.24 10.89 12.84
C LYS A 95 -10.20 10.14 13.80
N PRO A 96 -9.76 9.02 14.40
CA PRO A 96 -10.55 8.30 15.40
C PRO A 96 -10.92 9.21 16.57
N GLY A 97 -12.18 9.16 17.01
CA GLY A 97 -12.73 10.02 18.08
C GLY A 97 -13.48 11.27 17.60
N ASN A 98 -13.40 11.61 16.31
CA ASN A 98 -14.20 12.70 15.74
C ASN A 98 -15.64 12.18 15.52
N LYS A 99 -16.59 12.60 16.37
CA LYS A 99 -18.03 12.25 16.28
C LYS A 99 -18.73 12.97 15.11
N SER A 100 -18.12 12.98 13.93
CA SER A 100 -18.74 13.54 12.74
C SER A 100 -19.74 12.53 12.18
N SER A 101 -20.93 13.00 11.78
CA SER A 101 -21.96 12.12 11.22
C SER A 101 -21.50 11.50 9.90
N ALA A 102 -21.98 10.29 9.57
CA ALA A 102 -21.69 9.63 8.29
C ALA A 102 -21.98 10.52 7.07
N PHE A 103 -22.95 11.43 7.18
CA PHE A 103 -23.28 12.43 6.17
C PHE A 103 -22.15 13.44 5.94
N SER A 104 -21.56 13.98 7.02
CA SER A 104 -20.42 14.90 6.93
C SER A 104 -19.15 14.25 6.36
N HIS A 105 -18.95 12.95 6.64
CA HIS A 105 -17.88 12.16 6.03
C HIS A 105 -18.14 11.97 4.53
N ARG A 106 -19.36 11.58 4.15
CA ARG A 106 -19.75 11.40 2.75
C ARG A 106 -19.58 12.69 1.93
N ILE A 107 -19.92 13.86 2.51
CA ILE A 107 -19.69 15.16 1.88
C ILE A 107 -18.19 15.42 1.69
N ARG A 108 -17.38 15.23 2.73
CA ARG A 108 -15.92 15.42 2.64
C ARG A 108 -15.29 14.54 1.56
N TYR A 109 -15.73 13.29 1.47
CA TYR A 109 -15.26 12.38 0.42
C TYR A 109 -15.75 12.76 -0.97
N HIS A 110 -16.96 13.30 -1.09
CA HIS A 110 -17.44 13.81 -2.37
C HIS A 110 -16.59 14.98 -2.88
N PHE A 111 -16.15 15.88 -1.99
CA PHE A 111 -15.20 16.94 -2.32
C PHE A 111 -13.78 16.43 -2.60
N ASN A 112 -13.39 15.33 -1.98
CA ASN A 112 -12.07 14.73 -2.13
C ASN A 112 -12.01 13.60 -3.18
N HIS A 113 -13.07 13.40 -3.97
CA HIS A 113 -13.19 12.27 -4.90
C HIS A 113 -12.02 12.19 -5.89
N GLN A 114 -11.66 13.31 -6.52
CA GLN A 114 -10.52 13.38 -7.44
C GLN A 114 -9.18 13.00 -6.79
N GLN A 115 -8.99 13.35 -5.51
CA GLN A 115 -7.77 13.00 -4.78
C GLN A 115 -7.73 11.51 -4.46
N ILE A 116 -8.86 10.91 -4.05
CA ILE A 116 -8.97 9.47 -3.81
C ILE A 116 -8.73 8.68 -5.10
N SER A 117 -9.28 9.12 -6.24
CA SER A 117 -9.01 8.47 -7.53
C SER A 117 -7.53 8.55 -7.94
N ARG A 118 -6.84 9.65 -7.64
CA ARG A 118 -5.39 9.77 -7.87
C ARG A 118 -4.59 8.83 -6.97
N ILE A 119 -5.00 8.68 -5.71
CA ILE A 119 -4.40 7.73 -4.77
C ILE A 119 -4.60 6.30 -5.27
N LEU A 120 -5.81 5.94 -5.68
CA LEU A 120 -6.11 4.62 -6.24
C LEU A 120 -5.23 4.31 -7.46
N ALA A 121 -5.11 5.25 -8.39
CA ALA A 121 -4.26 5.07 -9.57
C ALA A 121 -2.77 4.90 -9.21
N ARG A 122 -2.30 5.55 -8.14
CA ARG A 122 -0.93 5.35 -7.63
C ARG A 122 -0.76 3.98 -7.01
N LEU A 123 -1.71 3.52 -6.18
CA LEU A 123 -1.72 2.18 -5.61
C LEU A 123 -1.66 1.11 -6.71
N GLN A 124 -2.51 1.21 -7.72
CA GLN A 124 -2.54 0.28 -8.86
C GLN A 124 -1.23 0.23 -9.64
N ARG A 125 -0.60 1.40 -9.88
CA ARG A 125 0.72 1.44 -10.51
C ARG A 125 1.76 0.71 -9.67
N THR A 126 1.75 0.94 -8.35
CA THR A 126 2.65 0.23 -7.42
C THR A 126 2.37 -1.28 -7.44
N THR A 127 1.11 -1.71 -7.53
CA THR A 127 0.73 -3.12 -7.66
C THR A 127 1.39 -3.74 -8.89
N SER A 128 1.30 -3.09 -10.05
CA SER A 128 1.92 -3.58 -11.28
C SER A 128 3.44 -3.71 -11.17
N ILE A 129 4.13 -2.78 -10.50
CA ILE A 129 5.58 -2.85 -10.29
C ILE A 129 5.96 -4.09 -9.47
N PHE A 130 5.24 -4.35 -8.38
CA PHE A 130 5.50 -5.53 -7.54
C PHE A 130 5.14 -6.85 -8.21
N GLN A 131 4.07 -6.87 -9.01
CA GLN A 131 3.72 -8.03 -9.84
C GLN A 131 4.82 -8.33 -10.86
N LEU A 132 5.32 -7.32 -11.58
CA LEU A 132 6.43 -7.51 -12.51
C LEU A 132 7.69 -8.03 -11.81
N ALA A 133 8.00 -7.52 -10.61
CA ALA A 133 9.13 -8.01 -9.83
C ALA A 133 8.97 -9.49 -9.40
N LEU A 134 7.73 -9.95 -9.18
CA LEU A 134 7.42 -11.36 -8.89
C LEU A 134 7.37 -12.23 -10.16
N GLU A 135 6.94 -11.69 -11.30
CA GLU A 135 6.82 -12.40 -12.58
C GLU A 135 8.15 -12.54 -13.32
N MET A 136 9.09 -11.60 -13.14
CA MET A 136 10.48 -11.68 -13.63
C MET A 136 11.27 -12.91 -13.14
N ASP A 137 10.61 -13.74 -12.38
CA ASP A 137 11.11 -14.89 -11.66
C ASP A 137 10.47 -16.22 -12.11
N VAL A 138 9.47 -16.15 -13.00
CA VAL A 138 8.82 -17.32 -13.61
C VAL A 138 9.41 -17.62 -15.00
N SER A 139 10.26 -16.75 -15.55
CA SER A 139 10.83 -16.80 -16.91
C SER A 139 12.31 -17.17 -16.96
#